data_AF-A0A1I0EBQ8-F1
#
_entry.id   AF-A0A1I0EBQ8-F1
#
_cell.length_a   1.000
_cell.length_b   1.000
_cell.length_c   1.000
_cell.angle_alpha   90.00
_cell.angle_beta   90.00
_cell.angle_gamma   90.00
#
_symmetry.space_group_name_H-M   'P 1'
#
loop_
_entity.id
_entity.type
_entity.pdbx_description
1 polymer ?
#
loop_
_entity_poly.entity_id
_entity_poly.type
_entity_poly.pdbx_seq_one_letter_code
_entity_poly.pdbx_strand_id
1 'polypeptide(L)'
;MRKLIISMVMCLSLLTALSAKAVDNSMLKSDVPHRYEVVEGDTLWGIAARFLKEPWRWPEIWGLNRSQLKNPHKIFPGDTIILEKSLQGNRLQLIQGKGDQRTVKLSPRIRIDQAQSNAIPSIPAAVIEPFLSQPLVVDRDGLANAPYLLGTSDNRVVLSTGNTVYVANMPDHLGKAWQIFRSGKALKDPDQNNQVIGFEAEYLGNASARVFDEISTAVITHSTQEILKGDRLVPAPGLIFNNYAPHAPDSFIAGRIISVYGGVTEISRGAIVTLNKGMRDGLEMGHVLAVFRRSQTRLPDGKMIELPEERTGLVFVFRVFDQLSYALVVRSTGTIKILDAVKNP
;
A
#
# COMPACT_ATOMS: atom_id res chain seq x y z
N MET A 1 32.20 -41.68 43.24
CA MET A 1 32.28 -40.26 42.84
C MET A 1 32.23 -40.10 41.31
N ARG A 2 31.16 -40.56 40.64
CA ARG A 2 31.01 -40.42 39.17
C ARG A 2 29.58 -40.16 38.68
N LYS A 3 28.60 -40.08 39.60
CA LYS A 3 27.18 -39.84 39.29
C LYS A 3 26.66 -38.45 39.69
N LEU A 4 27.48 -37.64 40.37
CA LEU A 4 27.11 -36.28 40.81
C LEU A 4 27.45 -35.17 39.80
N ILE A 5 28.28 -35.46 38.80
CA ILE A 5 28.74 -34.45 37.82
C ILE A 5 27.72 -34.27 36.68
N ILE A 6 26.92 -35.30 36.35
CA ILE A 6 25.95 -35.24 35.25
C ILE A 6 24.71 -34.40 35.63
N SER A 7 24.37 -34.30 36.92
CA SER A 7 23.25 -33.47 37.39
C SER A 7 23.55 -31.97 37.37
N MET A 8 24.83 -31.55 37.31
CA MET A 8 25.22 -30.14 37.36
C MET A 8 25.32 -29.49 35.97
N VAL A 9 25.36 -30.30 34.90
CA VAL A 9 25.38 -29.79 33.51
C VAL A 9 23.96 -29.66 32.94
N MET A 10 22.97 -30.38 33.48
CA MET A 10 21.58 -30.33 33.01
C MET A 10 20.76 -29.16 33.59
N CYS A 11 21.30 -28.43 34.58
CA CYS A 11 20.64 -27.29 35.20
C CYS A 11 21.12 -25.93 34.65
N LEU A 12 22.10 -25.93 33.74
CA LEU A 12 22.67 -24.70 33.14
C LEU A 12 22.15 -24.42 31.72
N SER A 13 21.18 -25.19 31.22
CA SER A 13 20.56 -25.00 29.90
C SER A 13 19.13 -24.44 29.97
N LEU A 14 18.66 -23.98 31.13
CA LEU A 14 17.28 -23.47 31.32
C LEU A 14 17.18 -21.96 31.61
N LEU A 15 18.26 -21.20 31.40
CA LEU A 15 18.24 -19.74 31.48
C LEU A 15 18.62 -19.08 30.14
N THR A 16 17.99 -19.50 29.05
CA THR A 16 17.74 -18.54 27.97
C THR A 16 16.48 -17.77 28.34
N ALA A 17 16.66 -16.72 29.15
CA ALA A 17 15.64 -15.69 29.27
C ALA A 17 15.36 -15.20 27.84
N LEU A 18 14.12 -15.40 27.37
CA LEU A 18 13.62 -14.64 26.23
C LEU A 18 13.67 -13.17 26.67
N SER A 19 14.73 -12.45 26.30
CA SER A 19 14.72 -10.99 26.35
C SER A 19 13.63 -10.53 25.39
N ALA A 20 12.44 -10.28 25.93
CA ALA A 20 11.46 -9.43 25.27
C ALA A 20 12.15 -8.09 25.03
N LYS A 21 12.38 -7.74 23.76
CA LYS A 21 12.96 -6.44 23.41
C LYS A 21 12.06 -5.35 24.00
N ALA A 22 12.58 -4.61 24.97
CA ALA A 22 11.91 -3.45 25.54
C ALA A 22 11.68 -2.41 24.43
N VAL A 23 10.47 -1.84 24.38
CA VAL A 23 10.14 -0.74 23.47
C VAL A 23 10.84 0.52 23.96
N ASP A 24 11.66 1.11 23.10
CA ASP A 24 12.37 2.35 23.38
C ASP A 24 11.39 3.53 23.56
N ASN A 25 11.54 4.27 24.65
CA ASN A 25 10.76 5.49 24.94
C ASN A 25 10.88 6.55 23.84
N SER A 26 11.90 6.45 22.98
CA SER A 26 12.11 7.33 21.83
C SER A 26 10.95 7.34 20.81
N MET A 27 10.16 6.26 20.73
CA MET A 27 9.10 6.09 19.73
C MET A 27 7.81 6.86 20.02
N LEU A 28 7.56 7.19 21.30
CA LEU A 28 6.33 7.86 21.74
C LEU A 28 6.44 9.37 21.57
N LYS A 29 5.30 10.02 21.34
CA LYS A 29 5.21 11.49 21.41
C LYS A 29 5.41 11.96 22.87
N SER A 30 5.69 13.26 23.05
CA SER A 30 5.84 13.84 24.39
C SER A 30 4.52 14.05 25.10
N ASP A 31 3.43 14.28 24.35
CA ASP A 31 2.07 14.47 24.86
C ASP A 31 1.19 13.33 24.34
N VAL A 32 1.02 12.30 25.15
CA VAL A 32 0.30 11.07 24.78
C VAL A 32 -0.86 10.85 25.75
N PRO A 33 -2.10 10.68 25.25
CA PRO A 33 -3.23 10.36 26.12
C PRO A 33 -3.01 9.00 26.80
N HIS A 34 -3.35 8.90 28.08
CA HIS A 34 -3.25 7.62 28.80
C HIS A 34 -4.34 6.62 28.38
N ARG A 35 -5.48 7.14 27.90
CA ARG A 35 -6.65 6.37 27.42
C ARG A 35 -7.20 7.03 26.16
N TYR A 36 -7.55 6.22 25.16
CA TYR A 36 -8.27 6.64 23.97
C TYR A 36 -9.43 5.69 23.70
N GLU A 37 -10.61 6.22 23.38
CA GLU A 37 -11.77 5.42 22.98
C GLU A 37 -11.95 5.52 21.48
N VAL A 38 -12.02 4.36 20.85
CA VAL A 38 -12.08 4.22 19.40
C VAL A 38 -13.45 4.66 18.91
N VAL A 39 -13.49 5.55 17.92
CA VAL A 39 -14.74 6.04 17.31
C VAL A 39 -14.88 5.55 15.87
N GLU A 40 -16.10 5.59 15.35
CA GLU A 40 -16.37 5.27 13.94
C GLU A 40 -15.62 6.23 13.02
N GLY A 41 -14.89 5.69 12.03
CA GLY A 41 -14.03 6.46 11.13
C GLY A 41 -12.55 6.54 11.56
N ASP A 42 -12.19 6.04 12.75
CA ASP A 42 -10.78 5.89 13.11
C ASP A 42 -10.05 4.88 12.21
N THR A 43 -8.72 5.02 12.11
CA THR A 43 -7.81 4.07 11.45
C THR A 43 -6.73 3.64 12.43
N LEU A 44 -6.18 2.43 12.32
CA LEU A 44 -5.08 2.01 13.21
C LEU A 44 -3.90 2.98 13.08
N TRP A 45 -3.64 3.45 11.87
CA TRP A 45 -2.66 4.52 11.62
C TRP A 45 -3.01 5.84 12.31
N GLY A 46 -4.25 6.30 12.20
CA GLY A 46 -4.70 7.54 12.81
C GLY A 46 -4.60 7.49 14.33
N ILE A 47 -5.00 6.36 14.92
CA ILE A 47 -4.84 6.10 16.35
C ILE A 47 -3.35 6.05 16.71
N ALA A 48 -2.55 5.25 16.00
CA ALA A 48 -1.11 5.17 16.23
C ALA A 48 -0.41 6.53 16.12
N ALA A 49 -0.85 7.39 15.21
CA ALA A 49 -0.32 8.75 15.07
C ALA A 49 -0.60 9.65 16.28
N ARG A 50 -1.55 9.31 17.15
CA ARG A 50 -1.77 10.00 18.42
C ARG A 50 -0.73 9.59 19.47
N PHE A 51 -0.26 8.34 19.43
CA PHE A 51 0.67 7.80 20.41
C PHE A 51 2.14 7.87 19.97
N LEU A 52 2.42 7.68 18.67
CA LEU A 52 3.75 7.43 18.12
C LEU A 52 4.25 8.59 17.26
N LYS A 53 5.56 8.85 17.32
CA LYS A 53 6.26 9.74 16.37
C LYS A 53 6.23 9.17 14.95
N GLU A 54 6.21 7.85 14.85
CA GLU A 54 6.17 7.08 13.61
C GLU A 54 4.95 6.14 13.64
N PRO A 55 3.80 6.55 13.07
CA PRO A 55 2.54 5.83 13.22
C PRO A 55 2.59 4.39 12.69
N TRP A 56 3.39 4.12 11.66
CA TRP A 56 3.53 2.79 11.05
C TRP A 56 4.12 1.74 11.99
N ARG A 57 4.81 2.14 13.06
CA ARG A 57 5.46 1.24 14.04
C ARG A 57 4.51 0.67 15.07
N TRP A 58 3.21 0.93 14.93
CA TRP A 58 2.19 0.40 15.83
C TRP A 58 2.25 -1.13 16.02
N PRO A 59 2.62 -1.98 15.02
CA PRO A 59 2.73 -3.42 15.25
C PRO A 59 3.83 -3.78 16.27
N GLU A 60 4.87 -2.96 16.40
CA GLU A 60 5.97 -3.20 17.35
C GLU A 60 5.48 -3.06 18.81
N ILE A 61 4.55 -2.14 19.06
CA ILE A 61 4.06 -1.81 20.41
C ILE A 61 2.83 -2.65 20.76
N TRP A 62 2.09 -3.08 19.75
CA TRP A 62 0.97 -4.01 19.86
C TRP A 62 1.45 -5.48 19.99
N GLY A 63 2.63 -5.80 19.46
CA GLY A 63 3.19 -7.13 19.29
C GLY A 63 3.63 -7.89 20.55
N LEU A 64 3.51 -7.30 21.75
CA LEU A 64 3.75 -7.99 23.03
C LEU A 64 2.51 -8.74 23.56
N ASN A 65 1.38 -8.72 22.83
CA ASN A 65 0.16 -9.49 23.13
C ASN A 65 -0.33 -10.33 21.92
N ARG A 66 0.58 -10.97 21.16
CA ARG A 66 0.24 -11.86 20.04
C ARG A 66 -0.74 -13.00 20.40
N SER A 67 -0.90 -13.35 21.68
CA SER A 67 -1.82 -14.40 22.13
C SER A 67 -3.30 -13.99 22.10
N GLN A 68 -3.63 -12.69 22.19
CA GLN A 68 -5.01 -12.20 22.20
C GLN A 68 -5.50 -11.73 20.81
N LEU A 69 -4.59 -11.42 19.90
CA LEU A 69 -4.89 -10.90 18.57
C LEU A 69 -4.43 -11.87 17.48
N LYS A 70 -5.21 -12.94 17.28
CA LYS A 70 -5.04 -13.83 16.11
C LYS A 70 -5.34 -13.12 14.76
N ASN A 71 -5.95 -11.93 14.78
CA ASN A 71 -6.18 -11.06 13.62
C ASN A 71 -5.99 -9.59 14.04
N PRO A 72 -4.97 -8.87 13.52
CA PRO A 72 -4.66 -7.48 13.90
C PRO A 72 -5.77 -6.45 13.60
N HIS A 73 -6.82 -6.85 12.86
CA HIS A 73 -7.90 -5.98 12.39
C HIS A 73 -9.12 -5.92 13.33
N LYS A 74 -9.13 -6.60 14.48
CA LYS A 74 -10.30 -6.61 15.39
C LYS A 74 -10.31 -5.43 16.36
N ILE A 75 -10.27 -4.21 15.84
CA ILE A 75 -10.60 -3.00 16.64
C ILE A 75 -11.91 -2.43 16.12
N PHE A 76 -12.85 -2.22 17.03
CA PHE A 76 -14.19 -1.73 16.76
C PHE A 76 -14.45 -0.41 17.48
N PRO A 77 -15.38 0.43 16.97
CA PRO A 77 -15.88 1.57 17.72
C PRO A 77 -16.37 1.15 19.11
N GLY A 78 -15.89 1.84 20.16
CA GLY A 78 -16.11 1.52 21.56
C GLY A 78 -15.00 0.74 22.25
N ASP A 79 -13.99 0.26 21.51
CA ASP A 79 -12.78 -0.30 22.12
C ASP A 79 -11.94 0.81 22.77
N THR A 80 -11.25 0.48 23.87
CA THR A 80 -10.41 1.44 24.59
C THR A 80 -8.94 1.05 24.48
N ILE A 81 -8.10 1.99 24.06
CA ILE A 81 -6.65 1.82 23.99
C ILE A 81 -6.01 2.54 25.18
N ILE A 82 -5.23 1.80 25.97
CA ILE A 82 -4.55 2.31 27.16
C ILE A 82 -3.05 2.22 26.96
N LEU A 83 -2.34 3.32 27.22
CA LEU A 83 -0.88 3.31 27.30
C LEU A 83 -0.46 2.86 28.70
N GLU A 84 0.02 1.64 28.82
CA GLU A 84 0.57 1.12 30.07
C GLU A 84 2.08 1.33 30.10
N LYS A 85 2.54 2.03 31.14
CA LYS A 85 3.95 2.25 31.41
C LYS A 85 4.43 1.16 32.37
N SER A 86 5.31 0.27 31.91
CA SER A 86 5.89 -0.80 32.74
C SER A 86 7.41 -0.61 32.88
N LEU A 87 8.00 -1.26 33.88
CA LEU A 87 9.45 -1.34 34.07
C LEU A 87 10.18 -1.98 32.87
N GLN A 88 9.44 -2.69 32.01
CA GLN A 88 9.93 -3.31 30.76
C GLN A 88 9.72 -2.43 29.51
N GLY A 89 9.22 -1.20 29.67
CA GLY A 89 8.90 -0.26 28.59
C GLY A 89 7.42 0.10 28.52
N ASN A 90 7.08 1.00 27.60
CA ASN A 90 5.71 1.45 27.38
C ASN A 90 5.01 0.56 26.34
N ARG A 91 3.76 0.17 26.61
CA ARG A 91 2.95 -0.69 25.73
C ARG A 91 1.53 -0.17 25.57
N LEU A 92 0.92 -0.43 24.42
CA LEU A 92 -0.49 -0.14 24.17
C LEU A 92 -1.31 -1.42 24.43
N GLN A 93 -2.26 -1.34 25.35
CA GLN A 93 -3.23 -2.39 25.61
C GLN A 93 -4.59 -2.04 25.00
N LEU A 94 -5.21 -3.01 24.33
CA LEU A 94 -6.60 -2.92 23.91
C LEU A 94 -7.49 -3.53 24.99
N ILE A 95 -8.38 -2.72 25.55
CA ILE A 95 -9.50 -3.18 26.35
C ILE A 95 -10.72 -3.22 25.43
N GLN A 96 -11.13 -4.43 25.06
CA GLN A 96 -12.36 -4.63 24.31
C GLN A 96 -13.55 -4.20 25.17
N GLY A 97 -14.44 -3.36 24.61
CA GLY A 97 -15.65 -2.95 25.30
C GLY A 97 -16.48 -4.19 25.65
N LYS A 98 -16.87 -4.38 26.92
CA LYS A 98 -17.67 -5.53 27.39
C LYS A 98 -18.93 -5.72 26.54
N GLY A 99 -18.89 -6.69 25.64
CA GLY A 99 -19.98 -7.07 24.75
C GLY A 99 -21.02 -7.99 25.39
N ASP A 100 -21.39 -7.83 26.67
CA ASP A 100 -22.20 -8.87 27.35
C ASP A 100 -23.38 -8.38 28.23
N GLN A 101 -23.83 -7.12 28.08
CA GLN A 101 -25.15 -6.71 28.61
C GLN A 101 -25.84 -5.72 27.67
N ARG A 102 -26.26 -6.20 26.49
CA ARG A 102 -27.24 -5.49 25.65
C ARG A 102 -28.52 -6.31 25.62
N THR A 103 -29.57 -5.82 26.28
CA THR A 103 -30.94 -6.23 26.00
C THR A 103 -31.20 -6.05 24.51
N VAL A 104 -31.24 -7.15 23.77
CA VAL A 104 -31.53 -7.14 22.34
C VAL A 104 -33.01 -6.89 22.17
N LYS A 105 -33.39 -5.65 21.82
CA LYS A 105 -34.74 -5.38 21.31
C LYS A 105 -34.79 -5.93 19.88
N LEU A 106 -35.32 -7.13 19.73
CA LEU A 106 -35.52 -7.77 18.43
C LEU A 106 -36.57 -6.98 17.64
N SER A 107 -36.16 -6.27 16.61
CA SER A 107 -37.02 -5.84 15.52
C SER A 107 -36.58 -6.54 14.23
N PRO A 108 -37.51 -6.88 13.32
CA PRO A 108 -37.16 -7.50 12.06
C PRO A 108 -36.23 -6.57 11.28
N ARG A 109 -34.98 -6.99 11.08
CA ARG A 109 -34.05 -6.37 10.13
C ARG A 109 -33.67 -7.44 9.12
N ILE A 110 -33.76 -7.06 7.83
CA ILE A 110 -33.20 -7.85 6.74
C ILE A 110 -31.71 -8.05 7.03
N ARG A 111 -31.32 -9.31 7.20
CA ARG A 111 -29.94 -9.71 7.41
C ARG A 111 -29.27 -9.69 6.05
N ILE A 112 -28.63 -8.58 5.71
CA ILE A 112 -27.62 -8.57 4.66
C ILE A 112 -26.39 -9.20 5.31
N ASP A 113 -25.82 -10.24 4.71
CA ASP A 113 -24.57 -10.85 5.15
C ASP A 113 -23.39 -9.87 4.96
N GLN A 114 -23.30 -8.85 5.82
CA GLN A 114 -22.16 -7.95 5.96
C GLN A 114 -21.17 -8.56 6.96
N ALA A 115 -20.58 -9.70 6.60
CA ALA A 115 -19.73 -10.48 7.51
C ALA A 115 -18.25 -10.03 7.56
N GLN A 116 -17.83 -8.90 6.96
CA GLN A 116 -16.39 -8.56 6.90
C GLN A 116 -15.97 -7.09 7.10
N SER A 117 -16.90 -6.14 7.34
CA SER A 117 -16.58 -4.71 7.12
C SER A 117 -16.60 -3.75 8.34
N ASN A 118 -16.58 -4.22 9.59
CA ASN A 118 -16.59 -3.31 10.76
C ASN A 118 -15.23 -3.20 11.48
N ALA A 119 -14.19 -3.79 10.90
CA ALA A 119 -12.82 -3.68 11.38
C ALA A 119 -12.20 -2.36 10.92
N ILE A 120 -11.56 -1.64 11.83
CA ILE A 120 -10.81 -0.43 11.47
C ILE A 120 -9.63 -0.79 10.55
N PRO A 121 -9.51 -0.19 9.34
CA PRO A 121 -8.44 -0.52 8.42
C PRO A 121 -7.10 0.07 8.90
N SER A 122 -6.00 -0.61 8.57
CA SER A 122 -4.65 -0.23 9.00
C SER A 122 -4.16 1.08 8.40
N ILE A 123 -4.72 1.48 7.26
CA ILE A 123 -4.60 2.76 6.56
C ILE A 123 -6.01 3.14 6.11
N PRO A 124 -6.42 4.42 6.02
CA PRO A 124 -7.72 4.76 5.46
C PRO A 124 -7.85 4.20 4.04
N ALA A 125 -8.63 3.12 3.91
CA ALA A 125 -8.86 2.42 2.64
C ALA A 125 -9.39 3.38 1.58
N ALA A 126 -10.19 4.37 1.96
CA ALA A 126 -10.71 5.43 1.10
C ALA A 126 -9.64 6.21 0.30
N VAL A 127 -8.40 6.30 0.79
CA VAL A 127 -7.31 7.02 0.06
C VAL A 127 -6.69 6.14 -1.02
N ILE A 128 -6.72 4.82 -0.86
CA ILE A 128 -6.09 3.85 -1.77
C ILE A 128 -7.10 3.08 -2.63
N GLU A 129 -8.38 3.02 -2.24
CA GLU A 129 -9.46 2.29 -2.89
C GLU A 129 -9.60 2.57 -4.40
N PRO A 130 -9.56 3.84 -4.87
CA PRO A 130 -9.58 4.14 -6.30
C PRO A 130 -8.40 3.52 -7.06
N PHE A 131 -7.27 3.30 -6.39
CA PHE A 131 -5.99 2.90 -6.99
C PHE A 131 -5.68 1.41 -6.82
N LEU A 132 -6.32 0.74 -5.84
CA LEU A 132 -6.30 -0.72 -5.71
C LEU A 132 -7.02 -1.41 -6.88
N SER A 133 -7.98 -0.72 -7.51
CA SER A 133 -8.78 -1.25 -8.62
C SER A 133 -8.25 -0.85 -10.01
N GLN A 134 -7.23 0.02 -10.10
CA GLN A 134 -6.72 0.56 -11.36
C GLN A 134 -5.29 0.04 -11.65
N PRO A 135 -5.08 -0.72 -12.74
CA PRO A 135 -3.77 -1.00 -13.32
C PRO A 135 -3.05 0.31 -13.63
N LEU A 136 -1.89 0.51 -13.01
CA LEU A 136 -1.17 1.78 -13.12
C LEU A 136 0.13 1.62 -13.94
N VAL A 137 0.68 0.40 -14.03
CA VAL A 137 1.82 0.03 -14.90
C VAL A 137 1.63 -1.40 -15.41
N VAL A 138 2.11 -1.63 -16.63
CA VAL A 138 2.22 -2.95 -17.24
C VAL A 138 3.71 -3.29 -17.39
N ASP A 139 4.07 -4.57 -17.24
CA ASP A 139 5.44 -5.12 -17.21
C ASP A 139 6.25 -4.75 -18.48
N ARG A 140 7.50 -5.21 -18.64
CA ARG A 140 8.38 -4.87 -19.80
C ARG A 140 7.73 -5.07 -21.16
N ASP A 141 6.87 -6.08 -21.32
CA ASP A 141 6.15 -6.34 -22.57
C ASP A 141 4.96 -5.37 -22.76
N GLY A 142 4.66 -4.58 -21.74
CA GLY A 142 3.66 -3.54 -21.71
C GLY A 142 2.27 -4.05 -22.08
N LEU A 143 1.50 -3.18 -22.75
CA LEU A 143 0.23 -3.52 -23.38
C LEU A 143 0.43 -4.07 -24.81
N ALA A 144 1.65 -4.43 -25.22
CA ALA A 144 1.93 -4.74 -26.63
C ALA A 144 1.11 -5.94 -27.13
N ASN A 145 1.02 -6.98 -26.29
CA ASN A 145 0.24 -8.19 -26.55
C ASN A 145 -1.21 -8.11 -26.05
N ALA A 146 -1.59 -7.02 -25.40
CA ALA A 146 -2.93 -6.85 -24.89
C ALA A 146 -3.93 -6.67 -26.05
N PRO A 147 -5.17 -7.17 -25.91
CA PRO A 147 -6.26 -6.87 -26.82
C PRO A 147 -6.37 -5.37 -27.07
N TYR A 148 -6.76 -4.96 -28.28
CA TYR A 148 -6.83 -3.55 -28.65
C TYR A 148 -8.14 -3.20 -29.32
N LEU A 149 -8.55 -1.95 -29.11
CA LEU A 149 -9.81 -1.42 -29.60
C LEU A 149 -9.69 -1.07 -31.08
N LEU A 150 -10.55 -1.66 -31.91
CA LEU A 150 -10.60 -1.41 -33.36
C LEU A 150 -11.43 -0.17 -33.71
N GLY A 151 -12.46 0.11 -32.90
CA GLY A 151 -13.37 1.25 -33.07
C GLY A 151 -14.83 0.82 -32.90
N THR A 152 -15.71 1.52 -33.62
CA THR A 152 -17.16 1.27 -33.66
C THR A 152 -17.62 1.04 -35.11
N SER A 153 -18.82 0.47 -35.30
CA SER A 153 -19.38 0.25 -36.63
C SER A 153 -19.75 1.53 -37.37
N ASP A 154 -20.07 2.59 -36.62
CA ASP A 154 -20.36 3.93 -37.14
C ASP A 154 -19.08 4.80 -37.30
N ASN A 155 -17.89 4.21 -37.14
CA ASN A 155 -16.59 4.84 -37.34
C ASN A 155 -16.36 6.12 -36.52
N ARG A 156 -16.81 6.12 -35.25
CA ARG A 156 -16.60 7.23 -34.32
C ARG A 156 -15.13 7.36 -33.94
N VAL A 157 -14.68 8.61 -33.86
CA VAL A 157 -13.31 8.95 -33.46
C VAL A 157 -13.14 8.87 -31.94
N VAL A 158 -14.12 9.35 -31.19
CA VAL A 158 -14.12 9.40 -29.72
C VAL A 158 -15.20 8.48 -29.18
N LEU A 159 -14.80 7.63 -28.23
CA LEU A 159 -15.63 6.61 -27.62
C LEU A 159 -15.81 6.90 -26.13
N SER A 160 -17.01 6.65 -25.63
CA SER A 160 -17.39 6.89 -24.24
C SER A 160 -18.41 5.88 -23.74
N THR A 161 -18.82 6.04 -22.49
CA THR A 161 -19.80 5.20 -21.80
C THR A 161 -21.05 4.95 -22.66
N GLY A 162 -21.43 3.67 -22.79
CA GLY A 162 -22.58 3.20 -23.56
C GLY A 162 -22.28 2.82 -25.01
N ASN A 163 -21.10 3.15 -25.54
CA ASN A 163 -20.74 2.76 -26.90
C ASN A 163 -20.41 1.26 -27.00
N THR A 164 -20.93 0.62 -28.04
CA THR A 164 -20.54 -0.74 -28.45
C THR A 164 -19.29 -0.66 -29.31
N VAL A 165 -18.23 -1.33 -28.88
CA VAL A 165 -16.90 -1.30 -29.50
C VAL A 165 -16.47 -2.70 -29.93
N TYR A 166 -15.61 -2.73 -30.94
CA TYR A 166 -15.00 -3.96 -31.46
C TYR A 166 -13.55 -4.07 -30.98
N VAL A 167 -13.17 -5.26 -30.52
CA VAL A 167 -11.88 -5.54 -29.89
C VAL A 167 -11.21 -6.72 -30.59
N ALA A 168 -9.95 -6.55 -30.98
CA ALA A 168 -9.13 -7.61 -31.55
C ALA A 168 -8.38 -8.38 -30.46
N ASN A 169 -8.14 -9.68 -30.71
CA ASN A 169 -7.30 -10.56 -29.88
C ASN A 169 -7.79 -10.69 -28.42
N MET A 170 -9.10 -10.66 -28.20
CA MET A 170 -9.68 -10.72 -26.85
C MET A 170 -9.87 -12.18 -26.40
N PRO A 171 -9.13 -12.66 -25.38
CA PRO A 171 -9.28 -14.03 -24.90
C PRO A 171 -10.63 -14.22 -24.17
N ASP A 172 -11.31 -15.32 -24.47
CA ASP A 172 -12.62 -15.70 -23.93
C ASP A 172 -12.57 -16.24 -22.49
N HIS A 173 -11.45 -16.85 -22.10
CA HIS A 173 -11.26 -17.48 -20.79
C HIS A 173 -10.98 -16.49 -19.64
N LEU A 174 -10.73 -15.21 -19.92
CA LEU A 174 -10.40 -14.19 -18.89
C LEU A 174 -11.63 -13.45 -18.35
N GLY A 175 -12.84 -13.89 -18.71
CA GLY A 175 -14.10 -13.34 -18.21
C GLY A 175 -14.55 -12.06 -18.93
N LYS A 176 -15.68 -11.51 -18.49
CA LYS A 176 -16.37 -10.41 -19.21
C LYS A 176 -16.01 -9.01 -18.74
N ALA A 177 -15.30 -8.85 -17.62
CA ALA A 177 -14.96 -7.55 -17.07
C ALA A 177 -13.56 -7.13 -17.52
N TRP A 178 -13.48 -5.99 -18.19
CA TRP A 178 -12.26 -5.47 -18.79
C TRP A 178 -12.07 -4.00 -18.44
N GLN A 179 -10.81 -3.59 -18.44
CA GLN A 179 -10.40 -2.21 -18.20
C GLN A 179 -9.61 -1.72 -19.41
N ILE A 180 -9.76 -0.45 -19.74
CA ILE A 180 -9.21 0.17 -20.94
C ILE A 180 -8.06 1.10 -20.52
N PHE A 181 -6.92 0.96 -21.20
CA PHE A 181 -5.70 1.73 -20.95
C PHE A 181 -5.12 2.33 -22.20
N ARG A 182 -4.44 3.46 -22.02
CA ARG A 182 -3.51 4.02 -22.99
C ARG A 182 -2.08 3.73 -22.56
N SER A 183 -1.25 3.29 -23.50
CA SER A 183 0.19 3.18 -23.27
C SER A 183 0.77 4.57 -22.97
N GLY A 184 1.39 4.70 -21.81
CA GLY A 184 2.02 5.91 -21.32
C GLY A 184 3.54 5.89 -21.51
N LYS A 185 4.23 6.57 -20.59
CA LYS A 185 5.68 6.78 -20.67
C LYS A 185 6.45 5.52 -20.28
N ALA A 186 7.62 5.33 -20.91
CA ALA A 186 8.56 4.30 -20.49
C ALA A 186 9.17 4.67 -19.11
N LEU A 187 9.05 3.75 -18.17
CA LEU A 187 9.67 3.85 -16.85
C LEU A 187 11.08 3.30 -16.92
N LYS A 188 12.05 4.13 -16.53
CA LYS A 188 13.47 3.82 -16.62
C LYS A 188 14.07 3.73 -15.23
N ASP A 189 14.95 2.75 -15.03
CA ASP A 189 15.71 2.61 -13.81
C ASP A 189 16.97 3.52 -13.87
N PRO A 190 17.03 4.59 -13.06
CA PRO A 190 18.19 5.47 -13.01
C PRO A 190 19.45 4.78 -12.47
N ASP A 191 19.31 3.70 -11.70
CA ASP A 191 20.43 2.98 -11.10
C ASP A 191 20.99 1.90 -12.06
N GLN A 192 20.24 1.53 -13.12
CA GLN A 192 20.63 0.54 -14.14
C GLN A 192 20.79 1.16 -15.54
N ASN A 193 21.61 2.19 -15.66
CA ASN A 193 21.92 2.86 -16.94
C ASN A 193 20.65 3.22 -17.76
N ASN A 194 19.59 3.67 -17.08
CA ASN A 194 18.30 4.03 -17.69
C ASN A 194 17.62 2.89 -18.47
N GLN A 195 17.84 1.63 -18.07
CA GLN A 195 17.11 0.48 -18.61
C GLN A 195 15.60 0.65 -18.40
N VAL A 196 14.81 0.33 -19.43
CA VAL A 196 13.35 0.33 -19.31
C VAL A 196 12.90 -0.85 -18.46
N ILE A 197 12.22 -0.55 -17.36
CA ILE A 197 11.74 -1.53 -16.38
C ILE A 197 10.21 -1.70 -16.40
N GLY A 198 9.50 -0.86 -17.16
CA GLY A 198 8.07 -0.99 -17.41
C GLY A 198 7.51 0.17 -18.21
N PHE A 199 6.20 0.14 -18.46
CA PHE A 199 5.48 1.25 -19.10
C PHE A 199 4.31 1.67 -18.22
N GLU A 200 4.17 2.98 -18.03
CA GLU A 200 2.98 3.55 -17.40
C GLU A 200 1.75 3.26 -18.27
N ALA A 201 0.61 2.96 -17.64
CA ALA A 201 -0.65 2.76 -18.34
C ALA A 201 -1.69 3.71 -17.76
N GLU A 202 -2.23 4.59 -18.60
CA GLU A 202 -3.25 5.54 -18.20
C GLU A 202 -4.62 4.87 -18.27
N TYR A 203 -5.34 4.84 -17.15
CA TYR A 203 -6.67 4.26 -17.08
C TYR A 203 -7.71 5.19 -17.73
N LEU A 204 -8.41 4.67 -18.74
CA LEU A 204 -9.42 5.41 -19.49
C LEU A 204 -10.86 5.02 -19.13
N GLY A 205 -11.07 3.80 -18.63
CA GLY A 205 -12.43 3.32 -18.35
C GLY A 205 -12.56 1.80 -18.22
N ASN A 206 -13.83 1.35 -18.12
CA ASN A 206 -14.21 -0.05 -18.03
C ASN A 206 -15.03 -0.47 -19.25
N ALA A 207 -14.88 -1.72 -19.65
CA ALA A 207 -15.70 -2.37 -20.67
C ALA A 207 -16.22 -3.73 -20.22
N SER A 208 -17.38 -4.11 -20.74
CA SER A 208 -17.94 -5.45 -20.57
C SER A 208 -17.99 -6.17 -21.91
N ALA A 209 -17.31 -7.31 -22.00
CA ALA A 209 -17.38 -8.19 -23.16
C ALA A 209 -18.79 -8.79 -23.29
N ARG A 210 -19.36 -8.74 -24.49
CA ARG A 210 -20.66 -9.32 -24.83
C ARG A 210 -20.51 -10.62 -25.60
N VAL A 211 -19.69 -10.59 -26.64
CA VAL A 211 -19.44 -11.72 -27.54
C VAL A 211 -17.95 -11.85 -27.73
N PHE A 212 -17.43 -13.06 -27.54
CA PHE A 212 -16.05 -13.41 -27.85
C PHE A 212 -16.01 -14.10 -29.21
N ASP A 213 -15.19 -13.58 -30.10
CA ASP A 213 -14.98 -14.05 -31.47
C ASP A 213 -13.63 -13.51 -31.98
N GLU A 214 -13.25 -13.80 -33.24
CA GLU A 214 -12.07 -13.23 -33.90
C GLU A 214 -12.02 -11.70 -33.73
N ILE A 215 -13.18 -11.06 -33.90
CA ILE A 215 -13.42 -9.69 -33.47
C ILE A 215 -14.50 -9.70 -32.40
N SER A 216 -14.08 -9.48 -31.16
CA SER A 216 -14.98 -9.50 -30.01
C SER A 216 -15.78 -8.20 -29.91
N THR A 217 -17.00 -8.31 -29.40
CA THR A 217 -17.88 -7.16 -29.14
C THR A 217 -17.90 -6.86 -27.66
N ALA A 218 -17.65 -5.60 -27.30
CA ALA A 218 -17.69 -5.10 -25.93
C ALA A 218 -18.52 -3.82 -25.84
N VAL A 219 -18.98 -3.48 -24.65
CA VAL A 219 -19.66 -2.20 -24.37
C VAL A 219 -18.86 -1.45 -23.33
N ILE A 220 -18.56 -0.18 -23.58
CA ILE A 220 -17.91 0.69 -22.59
C ILE A 220 -18.92 0.97 -21.49
N THR A 221 -18.61 0.55 -20.26
CA THR A 221 -19.50 0.72 -19.09
C THR A 221 -19.15 1.96 -18.28
N HIS A 222 -17.92 2.45 -18.38
CA HIS A 222 -17.46 3.65 -17.68
C HIS A 222 -16.29 4.27 -18.45
N SER A 223 -16.18 5.60 -18.44
CA SER A 223 -15.11 6.37 -19.09
C SER A 223 -14.71 7.52 -18.16
N THR A 224 -13.41 7.66 -17.91
CA THR A 224 -12.82 8.80 -17.18
C THR A 224 -12.23 9.85 -18.10
N GLN A 225 -11.83 9.44 -19.31
CA GLN A 225 -11.26 10.26 -20.37
C GLN A 225 -11.77 9.78 -21.74
N GLU A 226 -11.41 10.45 -22.84
CA GLU A 226 -11.70 9.94 -24.18
C GLU A 226 -10.99 8.61 -24.47
N ILE A 227 -11.76 7.64 -24.96
CA ILE A 227 -11.24 6.37 -25.46
C ILE A 227 -11.17 6.44 -26.99
N LEU A 228 -10.06 5.98 -27.55
CA LEU A 228 -9.73 6.05 -28.96
C LEU A 228 -9.42 4.66 -29.53
N LYS A 229 -9.42 4.58 -30.86
CA LYS A 229 -8.90 3.40 -31.57
C LYS A 229 -7.44 3.16 -31.21
N GLY A 230 -7.10 1.90 -30.92
CA GLY A 230 -5.75 1.47 -30.53
C GLY A 230 -5.51 1.42 -29.02
N ASP A 231 -6.41 1.97 -28.20
CA ASP A 231 -6.38 1.79 -26.75
C ASP A 231 -6.53 0.29 -26.39
N ARG A 232 -5.92 -0.11 -25.27
CA ARG A 232 -5.65 -1.52 -24.95
C ARG A 232 -6.53 -1.98 -23.80
N LEU A 233 -6.93 -3.25 -23.85
CA LEU A 233 -7.79 -3.83 -22.82
C LEU A 233 -7.03 -4.85 -22.00
N VAL A 234 -7.21 -4.78 -20.68
CA VAL A 234 -6.67 -5.73 -19.71
C VAL A 234 -7.84 -6.31 -18.92
N PRO A 235 -7.85 -7.61 -18.61
CA PRO A 235 -8.89 -8.18 -17.77
C PRO A 235 -8.93 -7.46 -16.42
N ALA A 236 -10.13 -7.09 -15.97
CA ALA A 236 -10.27 -6.44 -14.68
C ALA A 236 -9.78 -7.39 -13.58
N PRO A 237 -8.85 -6.96 -12.71
CA PRO A 237 -8.40 -7.81 -11.63
C PRO A 237 -9.59 -8.14 -10.72
N GLY A 238 -9.65 -9.38 -10.22
CA GLY A 238 -10.56 -9.70 -9.13
C GLY A 238 -10.29 -8.76 -7.95
N LEU A 239 -11.34 -8.30 -7.27
CA LEU A 239 -11.20 -7.49 -6.06
C LEU A 239 -10.56 -8.34 -4.96
N ILE A 240 -9.23 -8.32 -4.89
CA ILE A 240 -8.47 -8.96 -3.81
C ILE A 240 -8.22 -7.89 -2.76
N PHE A 241 -9.06 -7.87 -1.72
CA PHE A 241 -8.83 -7.06 -0.53
C PHE A 241 -7.75 -7.70 0.33
N ASN A 242 -6.49 -7.49 -0.01
CA ASN A 242 -5.43 -7.87 0.89
C ASN A 242 -5.16 -6.75 1.90
N ASN A 243 -5.64 -6.95 3.12
CA ASN A 243 -5.42 -6.06 4.25
C ASN A 243 -3.99 -6.27 4.80
N TYR A 244 -3.01 -5.61 4.20
CA TYR A 244 -1.63 -5.64 4.71
C TYR A 244 -1.41 -4.58 5.79
N ALA A 245 -0.83 -4.99 6.91
CA ALA A 245 -0.38 -4.08 7.95
C ALA A 245 0.92 -3.39 7.51
N PRO A 246 1.06 -2.06 7.73
CA PRO A 246 2.31 -1.36 7.47
C PRO A 246 3.47 -1.94 8.28
N HIS A 247 4.59 -2.25 7.63
CA HIS A 247 5.80 -2.75 8.28
C HIS A 247 7.06 -2.32 7.50
N ALA A 248 8.22 -2.28 8.16
CA ALA A 248 9.48 -2.03 7.45
C ALA A 248 9.93 -3.32 6.72
N PRO A 249 10.64 -3.21 5.59
CA PRO A 249 11.29 -4.37 4.98
C PRO A 249 12.33 -4.97 5.92
N ASP A 250 12.40 -6.30 5.97
CA ASP A 250 13.41 -7.04 6.75
C ASP A 250 14.81 -6.96 6.12
N SER A 251 14.87 -6.87 4.79
CA SER A 251 16.11 -6.70 4.03
C SER A 251 16.41 -5.21 3.79
N PHE A 252 17.68 -4.90 3.56
CA PHE A 252 18.06 -3.55 3.14
C PHE A 252 17.60 -3.29 1.71
N ILE A 253 16.76 -2.27 1.56
CA ILE A 253 16.23 -1.75 0.30
C ILE A 253 16.82 -0.36 0.08
N ALA A 254 17.38 -0.14 -1.11
CA ALA A 254 17.75 1.17 -1.60
C ALA A 254 17.23 1.34 -3.01
N GLY A 255 16.36 2.31 -3.22
CA GLY A 255 15.79 2.65 -4.52
C GLY A 255 15.55 4.13 -4.66
N ARG A 256 14.78 4.51 -5.68
CA ARG A 256 14.43 5.88 -6.02
C ARG A 256 13.00 5.99 -6.52
N ILE A 257 12.42 7.18 -6.35
CA ILE A 257 11.18 7.56 -7.00
C ILE A 257 11.46 7.84 -8.47
N ILE A 258 10.80 7.15 -9.40
CA ILE A 258 11.05 7.30 -10.85
C ILE A 258 9.91 7.99 -11.60
N SER A 259 8.69 7.97 -11.04
CA SER A 259 7.53 8.64 -11.61
C SER A 259 6.51 8.98 -10.53
N VAL A 260 5.61 9.88 -10.88
CA VAL A 260 4.49 10.34 -10.06
C VAL A 260 3.23 10.21 -10.89
N TYR A 261 2.25 9.49 -10.37
CA TYR A 261 0.98 9.33 -11.05
C TYR A 261 0.30 10.69 -11.24
N GLY A 262 -0.27 10.92 -12.43
CA GLY A 262 -0.91 12.20 -12.79
C GLY A 262 0.06 13.33 -13.14
N GLY A 263 1.38 13.09 -13.13
CA GLY A 263 2.37 14.03 -13.67
C GLY A 263 2.53 15.36 -12.92
N VAL A 264 2.10 15.43 -11.66
CA VAL A 264 2.25 16.64 -10.85
C VAL A 264 3.71 16.96 -10.55
N THR A 265 4.06 18.25 -10.62
CA THR A 265 5.41 18.76 -10.34
C THR A 265 5.78 18.71 -8.86
N GLU A 266 4.79 18.57 -7.97
CA GLU A 266 4.97 18.52 -6.53
C GLU A 266 4.45 17.21 -5.94
N ILE A 267 5.35 16.43 -5.36
CA ILE A 267 5.01 15.18 -4.65
C ILE A 267 4.78 15.55 -3.19
N SER A 268 3.53 15.41 -2.75
CA SER A 268 3.11 15.70 -1.37
C SER A 268 2.31 14.53 -0.79
N ARG A 269 1.83 14.67 0.45
CA ARG A 269 1.02 13.62 1.09
C ARG A 269 -0.20 13.30 0.23
N GLY A 270 -0.46 12.01 0.01
CA GLY A 270 -1.55 11.52 -0.82
C GLY A 270 -1.14 11.24 -2.27
N ALA A 271 0.03 11.73 -2.71
CA ALA A 271 0.54 11.43 -4.04
C ALA A 271 0.95 9.95 -4.17
N ILE A 272 0.77 9.41 -5.36
CA ILE A 272 1.19 8.05 -5.71
C ILE A 272 2.49 8.16 -6.51
N VAL A 273 3.50 7.44 -6.04
CA VAL A 273 4.82 7.40 -6.63
C VAL A 273 5.14 6.00 -7.10
N THR A 274 5.92 5.92 -8.18
CA THR A 274 6.50 4.67 -8.67
C THR A 274 7.93 4.55 -8.18
N LEU A 275 8.31 3.39 -7.65
CA LEU A 275 9.66 3.10 -7.17
C LEU A 275 10.36 2.14 -8.15
N ASN A 276 11.67 2.31 -8.39
CA ASN A 276 12.48 1.39 -9.20
C ASN A 276 12.85 0.07 -8.50
N LYS A 277 12.04 -0.34 -7.52
CA LYS A 277 12.24 -1.56 -6.75
C LYS A 277 10.94 -2.35 -6.71
N GLY A 278 11.05 -3.66 -6.89
CA GLY A 278 9.91 -4.57 -6.95
C GLY A 278 10.11 -5.81 -6.09
N MET A 279 9.35 -6.86 -6.41
CA MET A 279 9.36 -8.15 -5.72
C MET A 279 10.75 -8.80 -5.79
N ARG A 280 11.46 -8.64 -6.91
CA ARG A 280 12.83 -9.18 -7.08
C ARG A 280 13.86 -8.51 -6.18
N ASP A 281 13.58 -7.28 -5.72
CA ASP A 281 14.42 -6.57 -4.76
C ASP A 281 14.02 -6.85 -3.31
N GLY A 282 12.96 -7.64 -3.07
CA GLY A 282 12.44 -7.94 -1.74
C GLY A 282 11.42 -6.94 -1.23
N LEU A 283 10.77 -6.16 -2.10
CA LEU A 283 9.61 -5.36 -1.69
C LEU A 283 8.33 -6.22 -1.64
N GLU A 284 7.51 -5.95 -0.64
CA GLU A 284 6.21 -6.58 -0.43
C GLU A 284 5.13 -5.51 -0.19
N MET A 285 3.89 -5.88 -0.46
CA MET A 285 2.75 -5.03 -0.12
C MET A 285 2.68 -4.85 1.40
N GLY A 286 2.53 -3.61 1.86
CA GLY A 286 2.62 -3.27 3.27
C GLY A 286 3.93 -2.58 3.66
N HIS A 287 4.97 -2.66 2.83
CA HIS A 287 6.26 -2.06 3.16
C HIS A 287 6.19 -0.54 3.32
N VAL A 288 6.85 -0.03 4.35
CA VAL A 288 7.04 1.40 4.60
C VAL A 288 8.51 1.75 4.39
N LEU A 289 8.76 2.74 3.54
CA LEU A 289 10.10 3.23 3.24
C LEU A 289 10.20 4.73 3.58
N ALA A 290 11.38 5.16 4.02
CA ALA A 290 11.67 6.58 4.20
C ALA A 290 12.18 7.19 2.90
N VAL A 291 11.71 8.40 2.62
CA VAL A 291 12.16 9.21 1.48
C VAL A 291 13.27 10.14 1.96
N PHE A 292 14.38 10.14 1.23
CA PHE A 292 15.55 10.96 1.48
C PHE A 292 15.81 11.87 0.29
N ARG A 293 15.96 13.16 0.56
CA ARG A 293 16.36 14.13 -0.44
C ARG A 293 17.84 14.44 -0.31
N ARG A 294 18.52 14.51 -1.44
CA ARG A 294 19.81 15.20 -1.56
C ARG A 294 19.58 16.59 -2.16
N SER A 295 19.93 17.63 -1.40
CA SER A 295 19.86 19.02 -1.85
C SER A 295 21.22 19.49 -2.32
N GLN A 296 21.26 20.48 -3.20
CA GLN A 296 22.49 21.14 -3.61
C GLN A 296 22.42 22.62 -3.25
N THR A 297 23.54 23.18 -2.80
CA THR A 297 23.66 24.62 -2.55
C THR A 297 24.82 25.19 -3.35
N ARG A 298 24.74 26.48 -3.67
CA ARG A 298 25.80 27.20 -4.36
C ARG A 298 26.70 27.84 -3.31
N LEU A 299 27.97 27.48 -3.32
CA LEU A 299 29.00 28.11 -2.51
C LEU A 299 29.24 29.56 -2.97
N PRO A 300 29.84 30.42 -2.12
CA PRO A 300 30.18 31.79 -2.49
C PRO A 300 31.07 31.90 -3.74
N ASP A 301 31.85 30.85 -4.06
CA ASP A 301 32.70 30.76 -5.25
C ASP A 301 31.95 30.28 -6.52
N GLY A 302 30.63 30.08 -6.43
CA GLY A 302 29.78 29.65 -7.53
C GLY A 302 29.71 28.14 -7.75
N LYS A 303 30.52 27.33 -7.05
CA LYS A 303 30.47 25.87 -7.17
C LYS A 303 29.21 25.31 -6.51
N MET A 304 28.60 24.31 -7.14
CA MET A 304 27.51 23.55 -6.54
C MET A 304 28.09 22.47 -5.64
N ILE A 305 27.65 22.40 -4.38
CA ILE A 305 28.01 21.35 -3.43
C ILE A 305 26.77 20.58 -3.02
N GLU A 306 26.91 19.25 -2.92
CA GLU A 306 25.85 18.38 -2.39
C GLU A 306 25.79 18.48 -0.87
N LEU A 307 24.60 18.70 -0.34
CA LEU A 307 24.31 18.64 1.09
C LEU A 307 24.03 17.19 1.51
N PRO A 308 24.18 16.87 2.80
CA PRO A 308 23.78 15.57 3.35
C PRO A 308 22.33 15.22 3.01
N GLU A 309 22.04 13.93 2.93
CA GLU A 309 20.68 13.45 2.69
C GLU A 309 19.79 13.75 3.91
N GLU A 310 18.65 14.38 3.67
CA GLU A 310 17.65 14.68 4.71
C GLU A 310 16.41 13.83 4.50
N ARG A 311 15.86 13.30 5.60
CA ARG A 311 14.61 12.53 5.57
C ARG A 311 13.42 13.48 5.37
N THR A 312 12.78 13.40 4.21
CA THR A 312 11.71 14.32 3.78
C THR A 312 10.32 13.68 3.79
N GLY A 313 10.21 12.35 3.95
CA GLY A 313 8.91 11.70 3.94
C GLY A 313 8.90 10.22 4.27
N LEU A 314 7.70 9.63 4.18
CA LEU A 314 7.43 8.20 4.27
C LEU A 314 6.46 7.80 3.15
N VAL A 315 6.74 6.65 2.55
CA VAL A 315 5.87 6.04 1.54
C VAL A 315 5.42 4.65 1.98
N PHE A 316 4.19 4.28 1.62
CA PHE A 316 3.59 2.98 1.89
C PHE A 316 3.37 2.22 0.58
N VAL A 317 4.04 1.09 0.42
CA VAL A 317 3.94 0.24 -0.76
C VAL A 317 2.63 -0.53 -0.72
N PHE A 318 1.75 -0.28 -1.70
CA PHE A 318 0.43 -0.91 -1.77
C PHE A 318 0.28 -1.86 -2.95
N ARG A 319 1.22 -1.85 -3.90
CA ARG A 319 1.25 -2.76 -5.04
C ARG A 319 2.68 -3.01 -5.49
N VAL A 320 3.02 -4.27 -5.76
CA VAL A 320 4.38 -4.67 -6.15
C VAL A 320 4.32 -5.47 -7.44
N PHE A 321 5.25 -5.19 -8.35
CA PHE A 321 5.52 -5.95 -9.56
C PHE A 321 6.94 -6.51 -9.49
N ASP A 322 7.36 -7.27 -10.50
CA ASP A 322 8.69 -7.89 -10.54
C ASP A 322 9.85 -6.90 -10.32
N GLN A 323 9.83 -5.75 -10.98
CA GLN A 323 10.96 -4.79 -11.03
C GLN A 323 10.63 -3.40 -10.47
N LEU A 324 9.37 -3.13 -10.13
CA LEU A 324 8.91 -1.84 -9.66
C LEU A 324 7.73 -1.99 -8.71
N SER A 325 7.39 -0.92 -8.01
CA SER A 325 6.28 -0.90 -7.07
C SER A 325 5.61 0.46 -7.00
N TYR A 326 4.37 0.46 -6.53
CA TYR A 326 3.63 1.67 -6.20
C TYR A 326 3.59 1.90 -4.72
N ALA A 327 3.82 3.16 -4.37
CA ALA A 327 3.73 3.60 -3.01
C ALA A 327 2.91 4.88 -2.89
N LEU A 328 2.15 4.98 -1.80
CA LEU A 328 1.42 6.16 -1.39
C LEU A 328 2.31 6.99 -0.47
N VAL A 329 2.46 8.28 -0.74
CA VAL A 329 3.14 9.21 0.17
C VAL A 329 2.25 9.46 1.38
N VAL A 330 2.56 8.81 2.51
CA VAL A 330 1.78 8.91 3.75
C VAL A 330 2.22 10.10 4.63
N ARG A 331 3.46 10.54 4.49
CA ARG A 331 4.01 11.69 5.22
C ARG A 331 5.00 12.45 4.35
N SER A 332 4.92 13.77 4.39
CA SER A 332 5.89 14.71 3.82
C SER A 332 6.22 15.76 4.87
N THR A 333 7.50 15.98 5.15
CA THR A 333 8.01 17.07 6.01
C THR A 333 8.72 18.15 5.19
N GLY A 334 9.06 17.85 3.94
CA GLY A 334 9.47 18.83 2.93
C GLY A 334 8.89 18.43 1.57
N THR A 335 9.28 19.14 0.51
CA THR A 335 8.93 18.74 -0.86
C THR A 335 9.52 17.35 -1.15
N ILE A 336 8.88 16.52 -1.97
CA ILE A 336 9.46 15.28 -2.53
C ILE A 336 9.57 15.44 -4.06
N LYS A 337 10.59 14.85 -4.68
CA LYS A 337 10.91 14.97 -6.12
C LYS A 337 11.21 13.60 -6.73
N ILE A 338 11.05 13.52 -8.04
CA ILE A 338 11.56 12.40 -8.83
C ILE A 338 13.08 12.33 -8.63
N LEU A 339 13.60 11.10 -8.53
CA LEU A 339 14.97 10.71 -8.19
C LEU A 339 15.36 10.83 -6.70
N ASP A 340 14.49 11.36 -5.82
CA ASP A 340 14.71 11.25 -4.37
C ASP A 340 14.83 9.77 -3.98
N ALA A 341 15.73 9.49 -3.03
CA ALA A 341 16.04 8.13 -2.62
C ALA A 341 14.98 7.58 -1.68
N VAL A 342 14.76 6.27 -1.73
CA VAL A 342 13.89 5.53 -0.81
C VAL A 342 14.69 4.41 -0.18
N LYS A 343 14.69 4.37 1.15
CA LYS A 343 15.46 3.39 1.95
C LYS A 343 14.63 2.89 3.12
N ASN A 344 15.10 1.86 3.81
CA ASN A 344 14.51 1.44 5.08
C ASN A 344 14.43 2.64 6.06
N PRO A 345 13.35 2.75 6.85
CA PRO A 345 13.03 3.93 7.64
C PRO A 345 13.85 4.15 8.92
#